data_AF-A0A352T0J2-F1
#
_entry.id   AF-A0A352T0J2-F1
#
_cell.length_a   1.000
_cell.length_b   1.000
_cell.length_c   1.000
_cell.angle_alpha   90.00
_cell.angle_beta   90.00
_cell.angle_gamma   90.00
#
_symmetry.space_group_name_H-M   'P 1'
#
loop_
_entity.id
_entity.type
_entity.pdbx_description
1 polymer ?
#
loop_
_entity_poly.entity_id
_entity_poly.type
_entity_poly.pdbx_seq_one_letter_code
_entity_poly.pdbx_strand_id
1 'polypeptide(L)'
;MNKVEIVIGDKKYNVRTDESPEYVKHIENIINNQINQIAGSNKRFNEMDKLILSSFVIADKYIKITNEVSDYRNELSEEIKLLKEQREKALLDKEESVAKTSEAVLEKERYREKLLARDNDREYLNSQIDKLQDKTNEQDQQLLKSEMLINELKLKNEELEEICQGLRDERENFMKEISFMNNTKSSLNGRISKLQLKLNEREQVVAQLEKSIRELKSSNEDKTQKIYNISDDHEKLNLIIETKQKEIDSLNNKILTLQSKLNEKDEVIISKDRSVSEQKNHVEQLKKNYDIINDEKEKYLEELLMSNNDKENLINSINELQEKLNRREAENFQNRLEIDKLKKDNRELLELLEEETSN
;
A
#
# COMPACT_ATOMS: atom_id res chain seq x y z
N MET A 1 26.44 116.87 -143.22
CA MET A 1 27.27 117.07 -144.42
C MET A 1 28.22 118.24 -144.29
N ASN A 2 29.44 117.95 -143.86
CA ASN A 2 30.55 118.89 -143.85
C ASN A 2 31.23 118.89 -145.23
N LYS A 3 31.68 120.06 -145.69
CA LYS A 3 32.44 120.22 -146.93
C LYS A 3 33.89 120.46 -146.52
N VAL A 4 34.72 119.42 -146.65
CA VAL A 4 36.11 119.44 -146.19
C VAL A 4 37.02 119.39 -147.41
N GLU A 5 37.92 120.36 -147.52
CA GLU A 5 38.96 120.37 -148.55
C GLU A 5 40.11 119.49 -148.08
N ILE A 6 40.45 118.47 -148.86
CA ILE A 6 41.57 117.57 -148.62
C ILE A 6 42.57 117.66 -149.76
N VAL A 7 43.85 117.53 -149.46
CA VAL A 7 44.92 117.51 -150.45
C VAL A 7 45.41 116.08 -150.56
N ILE A 8 45.34 115.47 -151.75
CA ILE A 8 45.88 114.12 -151.98
C ILE A 8 46.95 114.22 -153.06
N GLY A 9 48.21 113.91 -152.70
CA GLY A 9 49.38 114.24 -153.52
C GLY A 9 49.46 115.75 -153.73
N ASP A 10 49.46 116.20 -154.99
CA ASP A 10 49.50 117.62 -155.35
C ASP A 10 48.13 118.20 -155.76
N LYS A 11 47.03 117.44 -155.58
CA LYS A 11 45.68 117.85 -155.99
C LYS A 11 44.76 118.10 -154.80
N LYS A 12 44.04 119.22 -154.84
CA LYS A 12 43.00 119.58 -153.87
C LYS A 12 41.64 119.01 -154.30
N TYR A 13 40.99 118.29 -153.39
CA TYR A 13 39.68 117.70 -153.58
C TYR A 13 38.72 118.23 -152.51
N ASN A 14 37.49 118.55 -152.91
CA ASN A 14 36.43 118.94 -151.97
C ASN A 14 35.54 117.72 -151.71
N VAL A 15 35.69 117.08 -150.55
CA VAL A 15 34.89 115.91 -150.17
C VAL A 15 33.69 116.35 -149.33
N ARG A 16 32.50 115.83 -149.68
CA ARG A 16 31.29 115.98 -148.87
C ARG A 16 31.08 114.67 -148.10
N THR A 17 31.03 114.76 -146.78
CA THR A 17 30.85 113.59 -145.91
C THR A 17 30.11 113.97 -144.63
N ASP A 18 29.47 112.98 -144.00
CA ASP A 18 28.80 113.12 -142.71
C ASP A 18 29.74 112.81 -141.53
N GLU A 19 30.96 112.39 -141.82
CA GLU A 19 32.01 112.17 -140.82
C GLU A 19 32.64 113.47 -140.31
N SER A 20 33.27 113.39 -139.14
CA SER A 20 33.92 114.56 -138.51
C SER A 20 35.09 115.07 -139.38
N PRO A 21 35.32 116.40 -139.45
CA PRO A 21 36.42 116.96 -140.23
C PRO A 21 37.79 116.38 -139.86
N GLU A 22 37.99 116.04 -138.58
CA GLU A 22 39.22 115.42 -138.05
C GLU A 22 39.43 114.01 -138.60
N TYR A 23 38.38 113.19 -138.67
CA TYR A 23 38.44 111.85 -139.27
C TYR A 23 38.78 111.92 -140.76
N VAL A 24 38.18 112.87 -141.48
CA VAL A 24 38.45 113.09 -142.91
C VAL A 24 39.88 113.55 -143.15
N LYS A 25 40.40 114.45 -142.31
CA LYS A 25 41.81 114.88 -142.33
C LYS A 25 42.78 113.75 -141.95
N HIS A 26 42.34 112.84 -141.08
CA HIS A 26 43.12 111.65 -140.74
C HIS A 26 43.20 110.68 -141.92
N ILE A 27 42.09 110.47 -142.65
CA ILE A 27 42.08 109.70 -143.90
C ILE A 27 42.99 110.35 -144.94
N GLU A 28 42.91 111.68 -145.11
CA GLU A 28 43.82 112.45 -145.97
C GLU A 28 45.29 112.16 -145.63
N ASN A 29 45.66 112.23 -144.35
CA ASN A 29 47.00 111.91 -143.88
C ASN A 29 47.40 110.45 -144.15
N ILE A 30 46.49 109.49 -143.95
CA ILE A 30 46.76 108.07 -144.23
C ILE A 30 47.05 107.87 -145.72
N ILE A 31 46.20 108.44 -146.59
CA ILE A 31 46.34 108.32 -148.04
C ILE A 31 47.67 108.96 -148.49
N ASN A 32 47.97 110.18 -148.04
CA ASN A 32 49.21 110.86 -148.41
C ASN A 32 50.47 110.16 -147.89
N ASN A 33 50.45 109.65 -146.66
CA ASN A 33 51.57 108.89 -146.12
C ASN A 33 51.83 107.62 -146.94
N GLN A 34 50.78 106.94 -147.41
CA GLN A 34 50.94 105.75 -148.23
C GLN A 34 51.42 106.08 -149.65
N ILE A 35 50.91 107.16 -150.24
CA ILE A 35 51.41 107.69 -151.52
C ILE A 35 52.90 108.05 -151.41
N ASN A 36 53.30 108.71 -150.32
CA ASN A 36 54.69 109.10 -150.06
C ASN A 36 55.60 107.89 -149.79
N GLN A 37 55.13 106.87 -149.06
CA GLN A 37 55.88 105.61 -148.86
C GLN A 37 56.13 104.90 -150.20
N ILE A 38 55.12 104.80 -151.07
CA ILE A 38 55.27 104.19 -152.40
C ILE A 38 56.19 105.05 -153.30
N ALA A 39 56.11 106.38 -153.20
CA ALA A 39 56.99 107.31 -153.91
C ALA A 39 58.46 107.19 -153.47
N GLY A 40 58.73 106.97 -152.18
CA GLY A 40 60.08 106.76 -151.66
C GLY A 40 60.68 105.41 -152.04
N SER A 41 59.84 104.39 -152.24
CA SER A 41 60.26 103.00 -152.51
C SER A 41 60.58 102.74 -153.99
N ASN A 42 59.96 103.48 -154.93
CA ASN A 42 60.19 103.29 -156.37
C ASN A 42 60.01 104.59 -157.17
N LYS A 43 61.12 105.18 -157.62
CA LYS A 43 61.14 106.44 -158.40
C LYS A 43 60.62 106.32 -159.84
N ARG A 44 60.29 105.12 -160.32
CA ARG A 44 59.85 104.85 -161.71
C ARG A 44 58.33 104.89 -161.92
N PHE A 45 57.52 105.01 -160.87
CA PHE A 45 56.06 104.97 -161.00
C PHE A 45 55.44 106.34 -161.27
N ASN A 46 54.42 106.35 -162.14
CA ASN A 46 53.67 107.56 -162.47
C ASN A 46 52.68 107.91 -161.34
N GLU A 47 52.16 109.14 -161.34
CA GLU A 47 51.27 109.64 -160.27
C GLU A 47 50.04 108.75 -160.03
N MET A 48 49.44 108.22 -161.11
CA MET A 48 48.30 107.32 -161.03
C MET A 48 48.64 105.95 -160.43
N ASP A 49 49.81 105.39 -160.75
CA ASP A 49 50.24 104.09 -160.22
C ASP A 49 50.43 104.15 -158.70
N LYS A 50 50.96 105.28 -158.21
CA LYS A 50 51.13 105.53 -156.76
C LYS A 50 49.80 105.59 -156.03
N LEU A 51 48.79 106.25 -156.62
CA LEU A 51 47.42 106.31 -156.08
C LEU A 51 46.75 104.93 -156.07
N ILE A 52 46.84 104.18 -157.16
CA ILE A 52 46.25 102.83 -157.26
C ILE A 52 46.90 101.89 -156.25
N LEU A 53 48.23 101.83 -156.17
CA LEU A 53 48.90 100.99 -155.16
C LEU A 53 48.55 101.43 -153.74
N SER A 54 48.46 102.73 -153.47
CA SER A 54 48.07 103.23 -152.14
C SER A 54 46.66 102.79 -151.76
N SER A 55 45.71 102.90 -152.69
CA SER A 55 44.34 102.44 -152.49
C SER A 55 44.26 100.92 -152.28
N PHE A 56 45.06 100.14 -153.02
CA PHE A 56 45.12 98.69 -152.88
C PHE A 56 45.68 98.26 -151.52
N VAL A 57 46.75 98.91 -151.04
CA VAL A 57 47.33 98.63 -149.72
C VAL A 57 46.35 98.97 -148.60
N ILE A 58 45.59 100.06 -148.74
CA ILE A 58 44.55 100.44 -147.76
C ILE A 58 43.41 99.42 -147.78
N ALA A 59 42.96 98.99 -148.96
CA ALA A 59 41.91 97.97 -149.10
C ALA A 59 42.36 96.61 -148.53
N ASP A 60 43.60 96.18 -148.80
CA ASP A 60 44.17 94.95 -148.23
C ASP A 60 44.21 95.00 -146.70
N LYS A 61 44.68 96.12 -146.12
CA LYS A 61 44.65 96.33 -144.66
C LYS A 61 43.24 96.28 -144.10
N TYR A 62 42.27 96.91 -144.75
CA TYR A 62 40.88 96.91 -144.31
C TYR A 62 40.28 95.49 -144.31
N ILE A 63 40.53 94.71 -145.38
CA ILE A 63 40.06 93.32 -145.47
C ILE A 63 40.69 92.46 -144.37
N LYS A 64 42.00 92.59 -144.14
CA LYS A 64 42.70 91.88 -143.06
C LYS A 64 42.12 92.19 -141.68
N ILE A 65 41.95 93.48 -141.37
CA ILE A 65 41.37 93.90 -140.08
C ILE A 65 39.92 93.43 -139.95
N THR A 66 39.13 93.49 -141.02
CA THR A 66 37.73 93.01 -140.98
C THR A 66 37.66 91.51 -140.70
N ASN A 67 38.57 90.74 -141.29
CA ASN A 67 38.68 89.31 -141.02
C ASN A 67 39.16 89.06 -139.59
N GLU A 68 40.19 89.76 -139.10
CA GLU A 68 40.65 89.66 -137.71
C GLU A 68 39.53 90.00 -136.70
N VAL A 69 38.75 91.05 -136.95
CA VAL A 69 37.59 91.40 -136.11
C VAL A 69 36.50 90.34 -136.16
N SER A 70 36.27 89.74 -137.33
CA SER A 70 35.33 88.61 -137.47
C SER A 70 35.82 87.39 -136.69
N ASP A 71 37.11 87.06 -136.77
CA ASP A 71 37.72 85.95 -136.08
C ASP A 71 37.66 86.16 -134.56
N TYR A 72 38.02 87.34 -134.06
CA TYR A 72 37.86 87.68 -132.64
C TYR A 72 36.41 87.62 -132.17
N ARG A 73 35.45 88.05 -133.00
CA ARG A 73 34.04 87.96 -132.64
C ARG A 73 33.56 86.52 -132.56
N ASN A 74 34.07 85.64 -133.43
CA ASN A 74 33.77 84.22 -133.39
C ASN A 74 34.41 83.56 -132.15
N GLU A 75 35.69 83.83 -131.87
CA GLU A 75 36.39 83.35 -130.68
C GLU A 75 35.67 83.79 -129.38
N LEU A 76 35.32 85.07 -129.27
CA LEU A 76 34.54 85.61 -128.14
C LEU A 76 33.17 84.93 -128.02
N SER A 77 32.49 84.66 -129.13
CA SER A 77 31.20 83.98 -129.12
C SER A 77 31.31 82.53 -128.65
N GLU A 78 32.36 81.82 -129.05
CA GLU A 78 32.65 80.46 -128.59
C GLU A 78 33.04 80.44 -127.11
N GLU A 79 33.88 81.37 -126.66
CA GLU A 79 34.27 81.48 -125.25
C GLU A 79 33.08 81.82 -124.34
N ILE A 80 32.20 82.74 -124.77
CA ILE A 80 30.96 83.04 -124.04
C ILE A 80 30.06 81.80 -123.94
N LYS A 81 29.99 80.99 -125.00
CA LYS A 81 29.20 79.75 -124.98
C LYS A 81 29.80 78.73 -124.01
N LEU A 82 31.11 78.52 -124.06
CA LEU A 82 31.83 77.63 -123.16
C LEU A 82 31.66 78.05 -121.69
N LEU A 83 31.78 79.34 -121.38
CA LEU A 83 31.61 79.88 -120.03
C LEU A 83 30.17 79.72 -119.52
N LYS A 84 29.16 79.85 -120.40
CA LYS A 84 27.77 79.56 -120.04
C LYS A 84 27.57 78.08 -119.71
N GLU A 85 28.08 77.18 -120.54
CA GLU A 85 28.01 75.73 -120.30
C GLU A 85 28.73 75.33 -119.00
N GLN A 86 29.91 75.90 -118.73
CA GLN A 86 30.64 75.68 -117.48
C GLN A 86 29.89 76.21 -116.26
N ARG A 87 29.27 77.40 -116.36
CA ARG A 87 28.47 77.97 -115.28
C ARG A 87 27.23 77.12 -114.99
N GLU A 88 26.54 76.64 -116.03
CA GLU A 88 25.37 75.78 -115.89
C GLU A 88 25.75 74.44 -115.23
N LYS A 89 26.85 73.82 -115.69
CA LYS A 89 27.38 72.62 -115.07
C LYS A 89 27.76 72.82 -113.60
N ALA A 90 28.46 73.91 -113.27
CA ALA A 90 28.82 74.22 -111.89
C ALA A 90 27.59 74.48 -110.99
N LEU A 91 26.50 75.01 -111.57
CA LEU A 91 25.25 75.23 -110.84
C LEU A 91 24.54 73.92 -110.54
N LEU A 92 24.49 73.01 -111.53
CA LEU A 92 23.97 71.64 -111.35
C LEU A 92 24.79 70.86 -110.32
N ASP A 93 26.13 70.89 -110.42
CA ASP A 93 27.02 70.22 -109.46
C ASP A 93 26.83 70.76 -108.03
N LYS A 94 26.62 72.07 -107.89
CA LYS A 94 26.31 72.72 -106.61
C LYS A 94 24.95 72.27 -106.07
N GLU A 95 23.91 72.23 -106.89
CA GLU A 95 22.58 71.77 -106.49
C GLU A 95 22.60 70.31 -106.07
N GLU A 96 23.30 69.44 -106.80
CA GLU A 96 23.46 68.03 -106.44
C GLU A 96 24.24 67.86 -105.12
N SER A 97 25.30 68.66 -104.91
CA SER A 97 26.05 68.67 -103.65
C SER A 97 25.17 69.12 -102.47
N VAL A 98 24.38 70.17 -102.65
CA VAL A 98 23.43 70.66 -101.63
C VAL A 98 22.39 69.59 -101.31
N ALA A 99 21.80 68.93 -102.31
CA ALA A 99 20.86 67.83 -102.11
C ALA A 99 21.48 66.67 -101.31
N LYS A 100 22.69 66.22 -101.69
CA LYS A 100 23.43 65.18 -100.95
C LYS A 100 23.72 65.58 -99.51
N THR A 101 24.13 66.83 -99.27
CA THR A 101 24.38 67.30 -97.89
C THR A 101 23.10 67.38 -97.07
N SER A 102 21.98 67.81 -97.66
CA SER A 102 20.68 67.84 -96.99
C SER A 102 20.20 66.43 -96.63
N GLU A 103 20.38 65.47 -97.53
CA GLU A 103 20.05 64.06 -97.28
C GLU A 103 20.92 63.47 -96.16
N ALA A 104 22.23 63.73 -96.18
CA ALA A 104 23.14 63.29 -95.11
C ALA A 104 22.80 63.90 -93.74
N VAL A 105 22.32 65.16 -93.71
CA VAL A 105 21.85 65.81 -92.47
C VAL A 105 20.59 65.12 -91.95
N LEU A 106 19.61 64.85 -92.83
CA LEU A 106 18.38 64.13 -92.44
C LEU A 106 18.70 62.71 -91.95
N GLU A 107 19.63 62.00 -92.60
CA GLU A 107 20.04 60.67 -92.16
C GLU A 107 20.72 60.72 -90.78
N LYS A 108 21.61 61.71 -90.57
CA LYS A 108 22.25 61.95 -89.27
C LYS A 108 21.22 62.25 -88.17
N GLU A 109 20.20 63.05 -88.45
CA GLU A 109 19.11 63.33 -87.50
C GLU A 109 18.31 62.06 -87.18
N ARG A 110 17.97 61.24 -88.19
CA ARG A 110 17.32 59.94 -87.98
C ARG A 110 18.16 59.00 -87.11
N TYR A 111 19.48 58.93 -87.31
CA TYR A 111 20.35 58.13 -86.46
C TYR A 111 20.41 58.66 -85.03
N ARG A 112 20.42 59.98 -84.86
CA ARG A 112 20.41 60.62 -83.54
C ARG A 112 19.12 60.30 -82.77
N GLU A 113 17.96 60.38 -83.43
CA GLU A 113 16.68 59.99 -82.81
C GLU A 113 16.65 58.51 -82.42
N LYS A 114 17.15 57.62 -83.29
CA LYS A 114 17.25 56.19 -82.99
C LYS A 114 18.17 55.92 -81.79
N LEU A 115 19.28 56.63 -81.67
CA LEU A 115 20.19 56.54 -80.52
C LEU A 115 19.50 57.00 -79.25
N LEU A 116 18.80 58.14 -79.29
CA LEU A 116 18.07 58.66 -78.13
C LEU A 116 16.96 57.71 -77.66
N ALA A 117 16.20 57.11 -78.60
CA ALA A 117 15.20 56.11 -78.28
C ALA A 117 15.82 54.88 -77.60
N ARG A 118 16.97 54.41 -78.10
CA ARG A 118 17.72 53.30 -77.48
C ARG A 118 18.25 53.64 -76.10
N ASP A 119 18.73 54.87 -75.89
CA ASP A 119 19.19 55.31 -74.57
C ASP A 119 18.05 55.34 -73.55
N ASN A 120 16.87 55.83 -73.96
CA ASN A 120 15.66 55.80 -73.11
C ASN A 120 15.21 54.37 -72.79
N ASP A 121 15.20 53.47 -73.78
CA ASP A 121 14.87 52.05 -73.57
C ASP A 121 15.86 51.38 -72.61
N ARG A 122 17.17 51.67 -72.76
CA ARG A 122 18.21 51.15 -71.86
C ARG A 122 18.00 51.65 -70.43
N GLU A 123 17.69 52.93 -70.25
CA GLU A 123 17.43 53.50 -68.93
C GLU A 123 16.18 52.87 -68.27
N TYR A 124 15.12 52.66 -69.05
CA TYR A 124 13.93 51.95 -68.59
C TYR A 124 14.22 50.51 -68.16
N LEU A 125 14.97 49.76 -68.98
CA LEU A 125 15.38 48.39 -68.66
C LEU A 125 16.29 48.34 -67.42
N ASN A 126 17.23 49.27 -67.28
CA ASN A 126 18.07 49.36 -66.08
C ASN A 126 17.22 49.60 -64.83
N SER A 127 16.25 50.52 -64.87
CA SER A 127 15.34 50.74 -63.74
C SER A 127 14.52 49.49 -63.38
N GLN A 128 14.13 48.67 -64.37
CA GLN A 128 13.49 47.39 -64.09
C GLN A 128 14.46 46.37 -63.47
N ILE A 129 15.70 46.29 -63.96
CA ILE A 129 16.74 45.43 -63.42
C ILE A 129 16.97 45.77 -61.96
N ASP A 130 17.12 47.04 -61.61
CA ASP A 130 17.32 47.49 -60.22
C ASP A 130 16.16 47.06 -59.32
N LYS A 131 14.91 47.26 -59.76
CA LYS A 131 13.71 46.81 -59.01
C LYS A 131 13.68 45.29 -58.80
N LEU A 132 14.07 44.52 -59.81
CA LEU A 132 14.12 43.06 -59.72
C LEU A 132 15.26 42.60 -58.80
N GLN A 133 16.40 43.29 -58.81
CA GLN A 133 17.51 43.04 -57.91
C GLN A 133 17.12 43.31 -56.46
N ASP A 134 16.48 44.44 -56.18
CA ASP A 134 15.98 44.77 -54.82
C ASP A 134 15.00 43.70 -54.33
N LYS A 135 14.05 43.29 -55.18
CA LYS A 135 13.10 42.22 -54.84
C LYS A 135 13.79 40.89 -54.57
N THR A 136 14.82 40.54 -55.36
CA THR A 136 15.61 39.32 -55.15
C THR A 136 16.34 39.37 -53.81
N ASN A 137 16.98 40.50 -53.50
CA ASN A 137 17.68 40.71 -52.23
C ASN A 137 16.73 40.60 -51.03
N GLU A 138 15.52 41.16 -51.12
CA GLU A 138 14.50 41.01 -50.06
C GLU A 138 14.08 39.55 -49.87
N GLN A 139 13.90 38.80 -50.98
CA GLN A 139 13.56 37.38 -50.94
C GLN A 139 14.69 36.55 -50.32
N ASP A 140 15.95 36.82 -50.67
CA ASP A 140 17.11 36.13 -50.10
C ASP A 140 17.24 36.37 -48.59
N GLN A 141 16.98 37.61 -48.13
CA GLN A 141 16.94 37.91 -46.70
C GLN A 141 15.81 37.19 -45.96
N GLN A 142 14.64 37.07 -46.59
CA GLN A 142 13.51 36.31 -46.02
C GLN A 142 13.82 34.81 -45.97
N LEU A 143 14.43 34.27 -47.02
CA LEU A 143 14.84 32.87 -47.08
C LEU A 143 15.84 32.56 -45.96
N LEU A 144 16.86 33.40 -45.78
CA LEU A 144 17.85 33.24 -44.72
C LEU A 144 17.20 33.22 -43.32
N LYS A 145 16.26 34.15 -43.06
CA LYS A 145 15.52 34.19 -41.79
C LYS A 145 14.69 32.92 -41.58
N SER A 146 14.04 32.43 -42.64
CA SER A 146 13.26 31.18 -42.61
C SER A 146 14.15 29.97 -42.33
N GLU A 147 15.31 29.87 -42.97
CA GLU A 147 16.27 28.79 -42.76
C GLU A 147 16.81 28.76 -41.33
N MET A 148 17.14 29.92 -40.77
CA MET A 148 17.55 30.03 -39.36
C MET A 148 16.46 29.52 -38.42
N LEU A 149 15.20 29.95 -38.63
CA LEU A 149 14.06 29.51 -37.83
C LEU A 149 13.82 28.00 -37.94
N ILE A 150 13.94 27.43 -39.15
CA ILE A 150 13.81 25.99 -39.37
C ILE A 150 14.87 25.22 -38.59
N ASN A 151 16.12 25.71 -38.56
CA ASN A 151 17.19 25.05 -37.81
C ASN A 151 16.97 25.13 -36.29
N GLU A 152 16.51 26.28 -35.78
CA GLU A 152 16.13 26.42 -34.37
C GLU A 152 15.00 25.45 -33.98
N LEU A 153 13.97 25.34 -34.83
CA LEU A 153 12.87 24.40 -34.60
C LEU A 153 13.32 22.94 -34.66
N LYS A 154 14.24 22.59 -35.56
CA LYS A 154 14.82 21.23 -35.62
C LYS A 154 15.57 20.88 -34.33
N LEU A 155 16.45 21.76 -33.87
CA LEU A 155 17.17 21.56 -32.61
C LEU A 155 16.20 21.42 -31.43
N LYS A 156 15.17 22.27 -31.38
CA LYS A 156 14.15 22.18 -30.33
C LYS A 156 13.37 20.85 -30.39
N ASN A 157 13.12 20.34 -31.58
CA ASN A 157 12.43 19.07 -31.76
C ASN A 157 13.30 17.89 -31.31
N GLU A 158 14.60 17.91 -31.62
CA GLU A 158 15.57 16.91 -31.14
C GLU A 158 15.65 16.90 -29.60
N GLU A 159 15.73 18.07 -28.96
CA GLU A 159 15.69 18.19 -27.49
C GLU A 159 14.39 17.61 -26.89
N LEU A 160 13.25 17.89 -27.52
CA LEU A 160 11.96 17.37 -27.07
C LEU A 160 11.86 15.85 -27.23
N GLU A 161 12.44 15.29 -28.29
CA GLU A 161 12.49 13.84 -28.51
C GLU A 161 13.34 13.16 -27.43
N GLU A 162 14.48 13.73 -27.05
CA GLU A 162 15.32 13.22 -25.96
C GLU A 162 14.58 13.26 -24.62
N ILE A 163 13.93 14.38 -24.29
CA ILE A 163 13.11 14.50 -23.08
C ILE A 163 11.96 13.48 -23.09
N CYS A 164 11.28 13.31 -24.22
CA CYS A 164 10.21 12.32 -24.35
C CYS A 164 10.71 10.90 -24.15
N GLN A 165 11.91 10.58 -24.64
CA GLN A 165 12.52 9.27 -24.43
C GLN A 165 12.88 9.05 -22.96
N GLY A 166 13.48 10.04 -22.28
CA GLY A 166 13.76 9.98 -20.84
C GLY A 166 12.48 9.74 -20.01
N LEU A 167 11.40 10.47 -20.31
CA LEU A 167 10.11 10.27 -19.65
C LEU A 167 9.49 8.89 -19.91
N ARG A 168 9.71 8.30 -21.10
CA ARG A 168 9.26 6.92 -21.39
C ARG A 168 10.01 5.90 -20.54
N ASP A 169 11.32 6.07 -20.41
CA ASP A 169 12.17 5.18 -19.62
C ASP A 169 11.83 5.28 -18.12
N GLU A 170 11.61 6.49 -17.59
CA GLU A 170 11.12 6.70 -16.23
C GLU A 170 9.76 6.03 -16.00
N ARG A 171 8.81 6.19 -16.93
CA ARG A 171 7.51 5.54 -16.85
C ARG A 171 7.62 4.02 -16.82
N GLU A 172 8.53 3.44 -17.61
CA GLU A 172 8.77 2.00 -17.60
C GLU A 172 9.34 1.53 -16.25
N ASN A 173 10.28 2.28 -15.67
CA ASN A 173 10.83 1.99 -14.35
C ASN A 173 9.75 2.02 -13.25
N PHE A 174 8.91 3.05 -13.22
CA PHE A 174 7.79 3.11 -12.29
C PHE A 174 6.81 1.95 -12.48
N MET A 175 6.56 1.52 -13.73
CA MET A 175 5.70 0.38 -13.99
C MET A 175 6.29 -0.94 -13.46
N LYS A 176 7.61 -1.14 -13.60
CA LYS A 176 8.33 -2.28 -13.01
C LYS A 176 8.23 -2.27 -11.49
N GLU A 177 8.42 -1.11 -10.86
CA GLU A 177 8.32 -0.95 -9.41
C GLU A 177 6.90 -1.24 -8.90
N ILE A 178 5.86 -0.72 -9.58
CA ILE A 178 4.46 -1.01 -9.27
C ILE A 178 4.16 -2.51 -9.38
N SER A 179 4.66 -3.18 -10.41
CA SER A 179 4.52 -4.62 -10.58
C SER A 179 5.15 -5.40 -9.40
N PHE A 180 6.37 -5.03 -9.00
CA PHE A 180 7.05 -5.61 -7.86
C PHE A 180 6.27 -5.42 -6.54
N MET A 181 5.81 -4.19 -6.29
CA MET A 181 5.00 -3.86 -5.10
C MET A 181 3.70 -4.67 -5.08
N ASN A 182 3.02 -4.81 -6.22
CA ASN A 182 1.80 -5.63 -6.32
C ASN A 182 2.05 -7.11 -6.02
N ASN A 183 3.17 -7.66 -6.50
CA ASN A 183 3.56 -9.04 -6.19
C ASN A 183 3.83 -9.21 -4.68
N THR A 184 4.51 -8.25 -4.06
CA THR A 184 4.77 -8.27 -2.62
C THR A 184 3.47 -8.15 -1.82
N LYS A 185 2.56 -7.26 -2.23
CA LYS A 185 1.23 -7.11 -1.65
C LYS A 185 0.44 -8.42 -1.72
N SER A 186 0.45 -9.10 -2.87
CA SER A 186 -0.22 -10.40 -3.04
C SER A 186 0.34 -11.47 -2.10
N SER A 187 1.67 -11.56 -2.01
CA SER A 187 2.36 -12.47 -1.07
C SER A 187 2.01 -12.19 0.39
N LEU A 188 2.03 -10.92 0.81
CA LEU A 188 1.66 -10.50 2.15
C LEU A 188 0.19 -10.82 2.46
N ASN A 189 -0.74 -10.55 1.53
CA ASN A 189 -2.15 -10.92 1.69
C ASN A 189 -2.31 -12.44 1.86
N GLY A 190 -1.59 -13.25 1.08
CA GLY A 190 -1.58 -14.71 1.27
C GLY A 190 -1.06 -15.14 2.65
N ARG A 191 -0.05 -14.44 3.20
CA ARG A 191 0.44 -14.69 4.57
C ARG A 191 -0.60 -14.28 5.62
N ILE A 192 -1.26 -13.13 5.43
CA ILE A 192 -2.33 -12.65 6.31
C ILE A 192 -3.48 -13.67 6.37
N SER A 193 -3.97 -14.17 5.23
CA SER A 193 -5.02 -15.18 5.20
C SER A 193 -4.62 -16.47 5.94
N LYS A 194 -3.37 -16.92 5.78
CA LYS A 194 -2.84 -18.08 6.53
C LYS A 194 -2.79 -17.82 8.03
N LEU A 195 -2.41 -16.62 8.46
CA LEU A 195 -2.37 -16.25 9.89
C LEU A 195 -3.78 -16.15 10.47
N GLN A 196 -4.75 -15.60 9.74
CA GLN A 196 -6.15 -15.54 10.16
C GLN A 196 -6.75 -16.94 10.34
N LEU A 197 -6.47 -17.88 9.43
CA LEU A 197 -6.90 -19.27 9.59
C LEU A 197 -6.33 -19.89 10.88
N LYS A 198 -5.02 -19.74 11.12
CA LYS A 198 -4.38 -20.23 12.35
C LYS A 198 -4.94 -19.58 13.62
N LEU A 199 -5.29 -18.30 13.56
CA LEU A 199 -5.89 -17.58 14.67
C LEU A 199 -7.28 -18.17 14.98
N ASN A 200 -8.12 -18.36 13.97
CA ASN A 200 -9.45 -18.97 14.13
C ASN A 200 -9.35 -20.40 14.71
N GLU A 201 -8.40 -21.22 14.24
CA GLU A 201 -8.15 -22.55 14.82
C GLU A 201 -7.78 -22.46 16.31
N ARG A 202 -6.93 -21.50 16.69
CA ARG A 202 -6.55 -21.27 18.09
C ARG A 202 -7.73 -20.78 18.94
N GLU A 203 -8.56 -19.88 18.41
CA GLU A 203 -9.78 -19.41 19.09
C GLU A 203 -10.75 -20.56 19.36
N GLN A 204 -10.93 -21.48 18.41
CA GLN A 204 -11.74 -22.69 18.63
C GLN A 204 -11.18 -23.58 19.74
N VAL A 205 -9.86 -23.80 19.77
CA VAL A 205 -9.21 -24.57 20.84
C VAL A 205 -9.39 -23.90 22.19
N VAL A 206 -9.25 -22.56 22.27
CA VAL A 206 -9.50 -21.80 23.50
C VAL A 206 -10.94 -21.98 23.96
N ALA A 207 -11.92 -21.85 23.06
CA ALA A 207 -13.33 -22.03 23.41
C ALA A 207 -13.63 -23.46 23.93
N GLN A 208 -12.98 -24.48 23.37
CA GLN A 208 -13.08 -25.86 23.87
C GLN A 208 -12.49 -25.98 25.29
N LEU A 209 -11.30 -25.43 25.53
CA LEU A 209 -10.67 -25.43 26.85
C LEU A 209 -11.52 -24.69 27.89
N GLU A 210 -12.10 -23.55 27.54
CA GLU A 210 -13.01 -22.80 28.41
C GLU A 210 -14.28 -23.61 28.76
N LYS A 211 -14.79 -24.42 27.82
CA LYS A 211 -15.89 -25.34 28.10
C LYS A 211 -15.47 -26.41 29.11
N SER A 212 -14.32 -27.07 28.89
CA SER A 212 -13.80 -28.08 29.81
C SER A 212 -13.53 -27.50 31.21
N ILE A 213 -13.02 -26.28 31.31
CA ILE A 213 -12.82 -25.59 32.60
C ILE A 213 -14.16 -25.40 33.33
N ARG A 214 -15.22 -24.99 32.63
CA ARG A 214 -16.56 -24.84 33.23
C ARG A 214 -17.13 -26.16 33.74
N GLU A 215 -17.00 -27.23 32.95
CA GLU A 215 -17.43 -28.58 33.35
C GLU A 215 -16.67 -29.08 34.59
N LEU A 216 -15.34 -28.90 34.61
CA LEU A 216 -14.51 -29.26 35.75
C LEU A 216 -14.85 -28.45 37.00
N LYS A 217 -15.09 -27.15 36.87
CA LYS A 217 -15.53 -26.30 37.99
C LYS A 217 -16.85 -26.78 38.57
N SER A 218 -17.87 -27.01 37.73
CA SER A 218 -19.17 -27.54 38.17
C SER A 218 -19.02 -28.87 38.89
N SER A 219 -18.24 -29.81 38.34
CA SER A 219 -17.99 -31.11 38.98
C SER A 219 -17.27 -30.97 40.33
N ASN A 220 -16.35 -30.01 40.45
CA ASN A 220 -15.66 -29.75 41.71
C ASN A 220 -16.59 -29.16 42.76
N GLU A 221 -17.50 -28.28 42.34
CA GLU A 221 -18.51 -27.67 43.20
C GLU A 221 -19.49 -28.74 43.73
N ASP A 222 -19.96 -29.66 42.88
CA ASP A 222 -20.76 -30.82 43.26
C ASP A 222 -20.05 -31.72 44.28
N LYS A 223 -18.77 -32.02 44.05
CA LYS A 223 -17.95 -32.81 44.97
C LYS A 223 -17.75 -32.09 46.31
N THR A 224 -17.52 -30.78 46.27
CA THR A 224 -17.37 -29.95 47.48
C THR A 224 -18.66 -29.98 48.30
N GLN A 225 -19.82 -29.84 47.66
CA GLN A 225 -21.12 -29.95 48.34
C GLN A 225 -21.32 -31.33 48.96
N LYS A 226 -20.96 -32.40 48.25
CA LYS A 226 -21.00 -33.77 48.82
C LYS A 226 -20.11 -33.93 50.04
N ILE A 227 -18.92 -33.32 50.03
CA ILE A 227 -18.01 -33.34 51.19
C ILE A 227 -18.64 -32.63 52.39
N TYR A 228 -19.25 -31.45 52.18
CA TYR A 228 -19.98 -30.75 53.25
C TYR A 228 -21.09 -31.62 53.85
N ASN A 229 -21.92 -32.24 53.00
CA ASN A 229 -22.99 -33.11 53.48
C ASN A 229 -22.46 -34.31 54.28
N ILE A 230 -21.36 -34.93 53.82
CA ILE A 230 -20.70 -36.03 54.55
C ILE A 230 -20.15 -35.54 55.89
N SER A 231 -19.59 -34.32 55.94
CA SER A 231 -19.08 -33.72 57.18
C SER A 231 -20.20 -33.51 58.19
N ASP A 232 -21.34 -32.95 57.77
CA ASP A 232 -22.53 -32.77 58.62
C ASP A 232 -23.06 -34.10 59.16
N ASP A 233 -23.11 -35.12 58.30
CA ASP A 233 -23.53 -36.46 58.73
C ASP A 233 -22.52 -37.10 59.69
N HIS A 234 -21.24 -36.81 59.52
CA HIS A 234 -20.19 -37.25 60.44
C HIS A 234 -20.34 -36.59 61.82
N GLU A 235 -20.66 -35.29 61.89
CA GLU A 235 -20.96 -34.61 63.15
C GLU A 235 -22.17 -35.21 63.87
N LYS A 236 -23.25 -35.51 63.14
CA LYS A 236 -24.43 -36.18 63.72
C LYS A 236 -24.08 -37.57 64.26
N LEU A 237 -23.31 -38.34 63.50
CA LEU A 237 -22.82 -39.66 63.93
C LEU A 237 -21.97 -39.53 65.20
N ASN A 238 -21.08 -38.54 65.28
CA ASN A 238 -20.27 -38.29 66.47
C ASN A 238 -21.14 -37.96 67.69
N LEU A 239 -22.19 -37.15 67.53
CA LEU A 239 -23.13 -36.85 68.62
C LEU A 239 -23.88 -38.11 69.11
N ILE A 240 -24.27 -39.00 68.18
CA ILE A 240 -24.87 -40.28 68.51
C ILE A 240 -23.87 -41.16 69.29
N ILE A 241 -22.61 -41.22 68.85
CA ILE A 241 -21.54 -41.95 69.53
C ILE A 241 -21.34 -41.41 70.95
N GLU A 242 -21.26 -40.09 71.14
CA GLU A 242 -21.15 -39.49 72.48
C GLU A 242 -22.34 -39.84 73.38
N THR A 243 -23.56 -39.83 72.83
CA THR A 243 -24.77 -40.19 73.57
C THR A 243 -24.74 -41.66 73.99
N LYS A 244 -24.36 -42.55 73.06
CA LYS A 244 -24.19 -43.98 73.34
C LYS A 244 -23.07 -44.24 74.35
N GLN A 245 -21.98 -43.47 74.30
CA GLN A 245 -20.91 -43.56 75.29
C GLN A 245 -21.40 -43.17 76.69
N LYS A 246 -22.18 -42.09 76.82
CA LYS A 246 -22.81 -41.71 78.10
C LYS A 246 -23.76 -42.80 78.62
N GLU A 247 -24.54 -43.43 77.75
CA GLU A 247 -25.39 -44.56 78.12
C GLU A 247 -24.54 -45.74 78.65
N ILE A 248 -23.44 -46.08 77.97
CA ILE A 248 -22.48 -47.11 78.40
C ILE A 248 -21.92 -46.77 79.79
N ASP A 249 -21.47 -45.53 80.00
CA ASP A 249 -20.90 -45.11 81.29
C ASP A 249 -21.94 -45.19 82.42
N SER A 250 -23.18 -44.78 82.16
CA SER A 250 -24.29 -44.93 83.10
C SER A 250 -24.57 -46.40 83.43
N LEU A 251 -24.59 -47.28 82.43
CA LEU A 251 -24.77 -48.71 82.63
C LEU A 251 -23.61 -49.32 83.42
N ASN A 252 -22.37 -48.94 83.12
CA ASN A 252 -21.18 -49.37 83.86
C ASN A 252 -21.26 -48.94 85.34
N ASN A 253 -21.66 -47.71 85.63
CA ASN A 253 -21.87 -47.25 87.00
C ASN A 253 -22.97 -48.07 87.72
N LYS A 254 -24.03 -48.44 87.01
CA LYS A 254 -25.09 -49.31 87.55
C LYS A 254 -24.58 -50.72 87.82
N ILE A 255 -23.74 -51.27 86.94
CA ILE A 255 -23.07 -52.56 87.14
C ILE A 255 -22.18 -52.49 88.39
N LEU A 256 -21.36 -51.46 88.55
CA LEU A 256 -20.50 -51.28 89.72
C LEU A 256 -21.30 -51.20 91.03
N THR A 257 -22.41 -50.47 91.04
CA THR A 257 -23.29 -50.41 92.23
C THR A 257 -23.96 -51.74 92.52
N LEU A 258 -24.39 -52.48 91.50
CA LEU A 258 -24.93 -53.83 91.68
C LEU A 258 -23.86 -54.81 92.20
N GLN A 259 -22.62 -54.73 91.69
CA GLN A 259 -21.49 -55.52 92.19
C GLN A 259 -21.19 -55.20 93.65
N SER A 260 -21.18 -53.92 94.05
CA SER A 260 -21.03 -53.53 95.47
C SER A 260 -22.11 -54.14 96.35
N LYS A 261 -23.38 -54.06 95.93
CA LYS A 261 -24.50 -54.67 96.67
C LYS A 261 -24.40 -56.19 96.74
N LEU A 262 -23.90 -56.83 95.67
CA LEU A 262 -23.67 -58.27 95.67
C LEU A 262 -22.60 -58.63 96.71
N ASN A 263 -21.48 -57.91 96.72
CA ASN A 263 -20.41 -58.11 97.69
C ASN A 263 -20.90 -57.91 99.14
N GLU A 264 -21.71 -56.88 99.41
CA GLU A 264 -22.35 -56.69 100.72
C GLU A 264 -23.24 -57.89 101.10
N LYS A 265 -24.00 -58.44 100.15
CA LYS A 265 -24.82 -59.63 100.38
C LYS A 265 -23.97 -60.86 100.64
N ASP A 266 -22.87 -61.04 99.91
CA ASP A 266 -21.92 -62.14 100.13
C ASP A 266 -21.27 -62.04 101.52
N GLU A 267 -20.90 -60.85 101.99
CA GLU A 267 -20.42 -60.64 103.37
C GLU A 267 -21.48 -61.00 104.41
N VAL A 268 -22.74 -60.61 104.18
CA VAL A 268 -23.86 -61.00 105.06
C VAL A 268 -24.06 -62.52 105.05
N ILE A 269 -23.97 -63.19 103.90
CA ILE A 269 -24.06 -64.64 103.80
C ILE A 269 -22.93 -65.29 104.60
N ILE A 270 -21.67 -64.86 104.40
CA ILE A 270 -20.51 -65.36 105.16
C ILE A 270 -20.73 -65.20 106.67
N SER A 271 -21.28 -64.06 107.11
CA SER A 271 -21.58 -63.81 108.53
C SER A 271 -22.65 -64.78 109.06
N LYS A 272 -23.70 -65.03 108.27
CA LYS A 272 -24.77 -65.98 108.63
C LYS A 272 -24.26 -67.40 108.65
N ASP A 273 -23.44 -67.81 107.69
CA ASP A 273 -22.83 -69.14 107.65
C ASP A 273 -21.96 -69.40 108.88
N ARG A 274 -21.20 -68.40 109.35
CA ARG A 274 -20.48 -68.48 110.63
C ARG A 274 -21.43 -68.69 111.81
N SER A 275 -22.50 -67.89 111.89
CA SER A 275 -23.50 -68.02 112.95
C SER A 275 -24.20 -69.38 112.94
N VAL A 276 -24.52 -69.91 111.75
CA VAL A 276 -25.07 -71.26 111.59
C VAL A 276 -24.08 -72.33 112.05
N SER A 277 -22.79 -72.18 111.73
CA SER A 277 -21.75 -73.10 112.18
C SER A 277 -21.62 -73.11 113.71
N GLU A 278 -21.66 -71.93 114.36
CA GLU A 278 -21.69 -71.80 115.82
C GLU A 278 -22.92 -72.47 116.44
N GLN A 279 -24.11 -72.22 115.88
CA GLN A 279 -25.34 -72.88 116.33
C GLN A 279 -25.27 -74.40 116.16
N LYS A 280 -24.70 -74.90 115.07
CA LYS A 280 -24.52 -76.33 114.82
C LYS A 280 -23.60 -76.98 115.86
N ASN A 281 -22.50 -76.30 116.21
CA ASN A 281 -21.61 -76.74 117.29
C ASN A 281 -22.36 -76.77 118.64
N HIS A 282 -23.20 -75.76 118.91
CA HIS A 282 -24.00 -75.71 120.13
C HIS A 282 -25.01 -76.86 120.20
N VAL A 283 -25.64 -77.20 119.08
CA VAL A 283 -26.53 -78.37 118.96
C VAL A 283 -25.79 -79.68 119.17
N GLU A 284 -24.59 -79.85 118.61
CA GLU A 284 -23.75 -81.03 118.87
C GLU A 284 -23.37 -81.16 120.35
N GLN A 285 -23.06 -80.04 120.99
CA GLN A 285 -22.73 -80.01 122.41
C GLN A 285 -23.94 -80.35 123.29
N LEU A 286 -25.13 -79.86 122.93
CA LEU A 286 -26.39 -80.24 123.57
C LEU A 286 -26.72 -81.73 123.37
N LYS A 287 -26.50 -82.29 122.17
CA LYS A 287 -26.66 -83.72 121.93
C LYS A 287 -25.73 -84.55 122.82
N LYS A 288 -24.46 -84.16 122.91
CA LYS A 288 -23.49 -84.85 123.76
C LYS A 288 -23.91 -84.81 125.23
N ASN A 289 -24.41 -83.68 125.71
CA ASN A 289 -24.96 -83.57 127.06
C ASN A 289 -26.22 -84.43 127.25
N TYR A 290 -27.10 -84.51 126.25
CA TYR A 290 -28.28 -85.36 126.28
C TYR A 290 -27.90 -86.85 126.37
N ASP A 291 -26.93 -87.31 125.58
CA ASP A 291 -26.47 -88.70 125.59
C ASP A 291 -25.89 -89.08 126.97
N ILE A 292 -25.08 -88.21 127.58
CA ILE A 292 -24.53 -88.43 128.94
C ILE A 292 -25.64 -88.60 129.98
N ILE A 293 -26.64 -87.70 129.96
CA ILE A 293 -27.78 -87.76 130.90
C ILE A 293 -28.60 -89.03 130.65
N ASN A 294 -28.74 -89.45 129.40
CA ASN A 294 -29.47 -90.66 129.06
C ASN A 294 -28.74 -91.92 129.56
N ASP A 295 -27.42 -91.99 129.41
CA ASP A 295 -26.60 -93.08 129.95
C ASP A 295 -26.68 -93.14 131.49
N GLU A 296 -26.65 -91.99 132.17
CA GLU A 296 -26.83 -91.91 133.63
C GLU A 296 -28.22 -92.42 134.06
N LYS A 297 -29.27 -92.02 133.34
CA LYS A 297 -30.63 -92.50 133.57
C LYS A 297 -30.73 -94.02 133.41
N GLU A 298 -30.09 -94.59 132.39
CA GLU A 298 -30.10 -96.03 132.13
C GLU A 298 -29.38 -96.82 133.23
N LYS A 299 -28.27 -96.27 133.74
CA LYS A 299 -27.55 -96.81 134.90
C LYS A 299 -28.38 -96.80 136.19
N TYR A 300 -29.11 -95.71 136.46
CA TYR A 300 -30.05 -95.65 137.59
C TYR A 300 -31.20 -96.66 137.47
N LEU A 301 -31.63 -96.97 136.24
CA LEU A 301 -32.68 -97.96 135.99
C LEU A 301 -32.19 -99.39 136.30
N GLU A 302 -30.94 -99.73 135.96
CA GLU A 302 -30.32 -101.01 136.32
C GLU A 302 -30.19 -101.19 137.84
N GLU A 303 -29.78 -100.15 138.56
CA GLU A 303 -29.68 -100.18 140.03
C GLU A 303 -31.04 -100.43 140.69
N LEU A 304 -32.11 -99.81 140.18
CA LEU A 304 -33.49 -100.04 140.65
C LEU A 304 -33.98 -101.47 140.39
N LEU A 305 -33.63 -102.06 139.24
CA LEU A 305 -33.98 -103.44 138.91
C LEU A 305 -33.30 -104.45 139.85
N MET A 306 -32.03 -104.24 140.18
CA MET A 306 -31.30 -105.06 141.16
C MET A 306 -31.95 -104.98 142.54
N SER A 307 -32.25 -103.76 143.01
CA SER A 307 -32.89 -103.57 144.32
C SER A 307 -34.31 -104.16 144.37
N ASN A 308 -35.06 -104.16 143.26
CA ASN A 308 -36.38 -104.77 143.20
C ASN A 308 -36.30 -106.31 143.23
N ASN A 309 -35.28 -106.90 142.60
CA ASN A 309 -35.04 -108.35 142.65
C ASN A 309 -34.68 -108.81 144.07
N ASP A 310 -33.86 -108.04 144.80
CA ASP A 310 -33.56 -108.28 146.21
C ASP A 310 -34.81 -108.20 147.11
N LYS A 311 -35.69 -107.23 146.83
CA LYS A 311 -36.98 -107.07 147.52
C LYS A 311 -37.88 -108.29 147.30
N GLU A 312 -37.94 -108.85 146.09
CA GLU A 312 -38.77 -110.01 145.75
C GLU A 312 -38.29 -111.29 146.47
N ASN A 313 -36.97 -111.47 146.58
CA ASN A 313 -36.37 -112.56 147.36
C ASN A 313 -36.70 -112.48 148.86
N LEU A 314 -36.72 -111.27 149.43
CA LEU A 314 -37.13 -111.04 150.82
C LEU A 314 -38.61 -111.38 151.04
N ILE A 315 -39.49 -111.02 150.10
CA ILE A 315 -40.92 -111.36 150.17
C ILE A 315 -41.14 -112.89 150.21
N ASN A 316 -40.40 -113.64 149.39
CA ASN A 316 -40.48 -115.10 149.39
C ASN A 316 -40.05 -115.72 150.74
N SER A 317 -38.97 -115.20 151.35
CA SER A 317 -38.54 -115.65 152.69
C SER A 317 -39.55 -115.32 153.80
N ILE A 318 -40.22 -114.17 153.71
CA ILE A 318 -41.28 -113.78 154.67
C ILE A 318 -42.47 -114.73 154.57
N ASN A 319 -42.89 -115.09 153.36
CA ASN A 319 -44.03 -116.00 153.15
C ASN A 319 -43.75 -117.40 153.74
N GLU A 320 -42.55 -117.95 153.59
CA GLU A 320 -42.18 -119.24 154.21
C GLU A 320 -42.19 -119.21 155.74
N LEU A 321 -41.81 -118.07 156.34
CA LEU A 321 -41.85 -117.89 157.79
C LEU A 321 -43.28 -117.76 158.32
N GLN A 322 -44.17 -117.12 157.55
CA GLN A 322 -45.59 -117.01 157.89
C GLN A 322 -46.32 -118.37 157.85
N GLU A 323 -46.01 -119.24 156.90
CA GLU A 323 -46.57 -120.61 156.89
C GLU A 323 -46.12 -121.45 158.10
N LYS A 324 -44.85 -121.32 158.51
CA LYS A 324 -44.33 -121.99 159.71
C LYS A 324 -44.97 -121.48 161.00
N LEU A 325 -45.26 -120.18 161.08
CA LEU A 325 -45.92 -119.57 162.23
C LEU A 325 -47.38 -120.07 162.35
N ASN A 326 -48.12 -120.09 161.25
CA ASN A 326 -49.52 -120.53 161.23
C ASN A 326 -49.68 -122.00 161.66
N ARG A 327 -48.75 -122.89 161.30
CA ARG A 327 -48.76 -124.29 161.77
C ARG A 327 -48.58 -124.39 163.28
N ARG A 328 -47.71 -123.56 163.86
CA ARG A 328 -47.40 -123.59 165.30
C ARG A 328 -48.53 -123.01 166.15
N GLU A 329 -49.24 -122.02 165.64
CA GLU A 329 -50.43 -121.45 166.29
C GLU A 329 -51.59 -122.45 166.35
N ALA A 330 -51.78 -123.25 165.29
CA ALA A 330 -52.80 -124.30 165.25
C ALA A 330 -52.55 -125.41 166.29
N GLU A 331 -51.29 -125.88 166.44
CA GLU A 331 -50.93 -126.87 167.47
C GLU A 331 -51.16 -126.35 168.89
N ASN A 332 -50.85 -125.06 169.13
CA ASN A 332 -51.06 -124.43 170.44
C ASN A 332 -52.54 -124.29 170.79
N PHE A 333 -53.40 -124.03 169.81
CA PHE A 333 -54.84 -123.98 170.01
C PHE A 333 -55.42 -125.34 170.40
N GLN A 334 -54.94 -126.42 169.76
CA GLN A 334 -55.34 -127.80 170.05
C GLN A 334 -55.00 -128.20 171.50
N ASN A 335 -53.78 -127.91 171.94
CA ASN A 335 -53.31 -128.20 173.31
C ASN A 335 -54.11 -127.47 174.39
N ARG A 336 -54.60 -126.25 174.08
CA ARG A 336 -55.39 -125.44 175.01
C ARG A 336 -56.78 -126.02 175.27
N LEU A 337 -57.41 -126.58 174.22
CA LEU A 337 -58.70 -127.27 174.31
C LEU A 337 -58.64 -128.55 175.15
N GLU A 338 -57.51 -129.26 175.11
CA GLU A 338 -57.30 -130.49 175.88
C GLU A 338 -57.13 -130.20 177.39
N ILE A 339 -56.45 -129.09 177.72
CA ILE A 339 -56.31 -128.62 179.11
C ILE A 339 -57.64 -128.16 179.70
N ASP A 340 -58.48 -127.47 178.94
CA ASP A 340 -59.76 -126.96 179.43
C ASP A 340 -60.77 -128.09 179.69
N LYS A 341 -60.68 -129.19 178.94
CA LYS A 341 -61.52 -130.38 179.19
C LYS A 341 -61.13 -131.09 180.49
N LEU A 342 -59.84 -131.30 180.72
CA LEU A 342 -59.32 -131.91 181.96
C LEU A 342 -59.66 -131.08 183.21
N LYS A 343 -59.72 -129.75 183.09
CA LYS A 343 -60.14 -128.85 184.18
C LYS A 343 -61.64 -128.90 184.49
N LYS A 344 -62.46 -129.32 183.53
CA LYS A 344 -63.90 -129.45 183.72
C LYS A 344 -64.23 -130.75 184.43
N ASP A 345 -63.63 -131.86 184.00
CA ASP A 345 -63.90 -133.18 184.56
C ASP A 345 -63.42 -133.29 186.02
N ASN A 346 -62.31 -132.64 186.37
CA ASN A 346 -61.85 -132.54 187.76
C ASN A 346 -62.79 -131.73 188.67
N ARG A 347 -63.58 -130.82 188.09
CA ARG A 347 -64.52 -129.99 188.86
C ARG A 347 -65.80 -130.76 189.18
N GLU A 348 -66.30 -131.55 188.23
CA GLU A 348 -67.50 -132.38 188.42
C GLU A 348 -67.26 -133.54 189.41
N LEU A 349 -66.03 -134.06 189.50
CA LEU A 349 -65.64 -135.04 190.53
C LEU A 349 -65.57 -134.46 191.94
N LEU A 350 -65.37 -133.14 192.09
CA LEU A 350 -65.27 -132.46 193.38
C LEU A 350 -66.64 -132.08 193.95
N GLU A 351 -67.60 -131.71 193.10
CA GLU A 351 -68.95 -131.33 193.54
C GLU A 351 -69.78 -132.50 194.06
N LEU A 352 -69.64 -133.72 193.50
CA LEU A 352 -70.37 -134.87 194.05
C LEU A 352 -69.73 -135.48 195.30
N LEU A 353 -68.49 -135.10 195.64
CA LEU A 353 -67.88 -135.45 196.92
C LEU A 353 -68.39 -134.54 198.06
N GLU A 354 -68.89 -133.34 197.75
CA GLU A 354 -69.36 -132.36 198.74
C GLU A 354 -70.82 -132.58 199.20
N GLU A 355 -71.70 -133.13 198.38
CA GLU A 355 -73.08 -133.41 198.83
C GLU A 355 -73.22 -134.66 199.72
N GLU A 356 -72.18 -135.46 199.90
CA GLU A 356 -72.15 -136.55 200.89
C GLU A 356 -71.86 -136.06 202.33
N THR A 357 -71.58 -134.76 202.59
CA THR A 357 -71.00 -134.33 203.88
C THR A 357 -71.64 -133.12 204.60
N SER A 358 -72.88 -132.70 204.29
CA SER A 358 -73.57 -131.71 205.15
C SER A 358 -75.09 -131.95 205.33
N ASN A 359 -75.37 -132.79 206.33
CA ASN A 359 -76.61 -133.04 207.10
C ASN A 359 -77.80 -133.81 206.51
#